data_AF-A0A4Y8LMH6-F1
#
_entry.id   AF-A0A4Y8LMH6-F1
#
_cell.length_a   1.000
_cell.length_b   1.000
_cell.length_c   1.000
_cell.angle_alpha   90.00
_cell.angle_beta   90.00
_cell.angle_gamma   90.00
#
_symmetry.space_group_name_H-M   'P 1'
#
loop_
_entity.id
_entity.type
_entity.pdbx_description
1 polymer ?
#
loop_
_entity_poly.entity_id
_entity_poly.type
_entity_poly.pdbx_seq_one_letter_code
_entity_poly.pdbx_strand_id
1 'polypeptide(L)'
;MKFVKKYKVLISIGVVFFLTVASTQYLKPHYTYRIIDNEQAINKSISKMVDQPIQIKLMKDIDNKRIVLFTLGSEIGESVLTKGSNNKFKLDSTGYGSNEVRYRIINTNKGQYVKFIGRNTDNISKILTIVDGEKYYLSVLEAGYFISYVPLIQKTESNFPSGSVWYDNQDKEIIRINISKDYIL
;
A
#
# COMPACT_ATOMS: atom_id res chain seq x y z
N MET A 1 27.99 22.26 -52.34
CA MET A 1 27.89 22.91 -51.01
C MET A 1 26.46 23.25 -50.51
N LYS A 2 25.38 22.97 -51.26
CA LYS A 2 23.98 23.22 -50.82
C LYS A 2 23.34 22.10 -49.98
N PHE A 3 23.77 20.85 -50.17
CA PHE A 3 23.19 19.68 -49.49
C PHE A 3 23.47 19.65 -47.98
N VAL A 4 24.72 19.94 -47.56
CA VAL A 4 25.12 19.96 -46.13
C VAL A 4 24.31 20.99 -45.32
N LYS A 5 23.92 22.11 -45.94
CA LYS A 5 23.15 23.17 -45.29
C LYS A 5 21.71 22.73 -45.00
N LYS A 6 21.08 21.94 -45.90
CA LYS A 6 19.74 21.37 -45.69
C LYS A 6 19.70 20.35 -44.55
N TYR A 7 20.71 19.47 -44.45
CA TYR A 7 20.77 18.48 -43.37
C TYR A 7 20.99 19.11 -42.00
N LYS A 8 21.81 20.18 -41.91
CA LYS A 8 21.96 20.93 -40.65
C LYS A 8 20.64 21.52 -40.17
N VAL A 9 19.84 22.09 -41.09
CA VAL A 9 18.51 22.63 -40.75
C VAL A 9 17.55 21.53 -40.29
N LEU A 10 17.52 20.38 -40.96
CA LEU A 10 16.68 19.25 -40.56
C LEU A 10 17.07 18.66 -39.20
N ILE A 11 18.38 18.55 -38.91
CA ILE A 11 18.88 18.09 -37.61
C ILE A 11 18.50 19.08 -36.50
N SER A 12 18.65 20.39 -36.74
CA SER A 12 18.24 21.41 -35.77
C SER A 12 16.74 21.34 -35.46
N ILE A 13 15.89 21.14 -36.47
CA ILE A 13 14.45 20.98 -36.29
C ILE A 13 14.14 19.71 -35.47
N GLY A 14 14.81 18.59 -35.77
CA GLY A 14 14.66 17.34 -35.02
C GLY A 14 15.06 17.48 -33.55
N VAL A 15 16.13 18.19 -33.24
CA VAL A 15 16.58 18.44 -31.85
C VAL A 15 15.59 19.32 -31.10
N VAL A 16 15.08 20.39 -31.72
CA VAL A 16 14.06 21.24 -31.10
C VAL A 16 12.78 20.44 -30.81
N PHE A 17 12.35 19.60 -31.74
CA PHE A 17 11.19 18.74 -31.55
C PHE A 17 11.41 17.70 -30.44
N PHE A 18 12.61 17.14 -30.34
CA PHE A 18 12.94 16.19 -29.28
C PHE A 18 12.96 16.86 -27.89
N LEU A 19 13.48 18.09 -27.81
CA LEU A 19 13.49 18.88 -26.57
C LEU A 19 12.08 19.30 -26.13
N THR A 20 11.16 19.61 -27.05
CA THR A 20 9.77 19.93 -26.71
C THR A 20 8.98 18.70 -26.28
N VAL A 21 9.20 17.53 -26.90
CA VAL A 21 8.56 16.28 -26.49
C VAL A 21 9.11 15.81 -25.14
N ALA A 22 10.43 15.87 -24.94
CA ALA A 22 11.05 15.57 -23.66
C ALA A 22 10.58 16.54 -22.57
N SER A 23 10.52 17.84 -22.84
CA SER A 23 10.04 18.81 -21.86
C SER A 23 8.58 18.57 -21.49
N THR A 24 7.70 18.27 -22.44
CA THR A 24 6.28 17.99 -22.15
C THR A 24 6.04 16.65 -21.44
N GLN A 25 6.89 15.64 -21.65
CA GLN A 25 6.79 14.36 -20.93
C GLN A 25 7.42 14.39 -19.53
N TYR A 26 8.51 15.14 -19.33
CA TYR A 26 9.17 15.29 -18.03
C TYR A 26 8.54 16.39 -17.17
N LEU A 27 7.98 17.44 -17.79
CA LEU A 27 7.13 18.45 -17.14
C LEU A 27 5.67 18.01 -17.26
N LYS A 28 5.33 16.82 -16.75
CA LYS A 28 3.93 16.58 -16.39
C LYS A 28 3.56 17.66 -15.38
N PRO A 29 2.56 18.52 -15.64
CA PRO A 29 2.06 19.38 -14.59
C PRO A 29 1.56 18.44 -13.50
N HIS A 30 2.26 18.41 -12.37
CA HIS A 30 1.63 17.96 -11.13
C HIS A 30 0.34 18.78 -11.06
N TYR A 31 -0.82 18.11 -11.14
CA TYR A 31 -2.11 18.76 -11.05
C TYR A 31 -2.11 19.58 -9.76
N THR A 32 -1.80 20.87 -9.86
CA THR A 32 -1.86 21.79 -8.73
C THR A 32 -3.32 22.10 -8.55
N TYR A 33 -3.98 21.32 -7.69
CA TYR A 33 -5.27 21.73 -7.13
C TYR A 33 -5.04 23.08 -6.47
N ARG A 34 -5.61 24.13 -7.05
CA ARG A 34 -5.50 25.48 -6.51
C ARG A 34 -6.46 25.58 -5.33
N ILE A 35 -5.96 25.30 -4.13
CA ILE A 35 -6.74 25.45 -2.89
C ILE A 35 -6.83 26.95 -2.59
N ILE A 36 -8.02 27.51 -2.79
CA ILE A 36 -8.40 28.86 -2.40
C ILE A 36 -8.44 28.80 -0.85
N ASP A 37 -7.53 29.49 -0.14
CA ASP A 37 -7.21 29.35 1.31
C ASP A 37 -6.34 28.16 1.74
N ASN A 38 -5.33 27.83 0.94
CA ASN A 38 -4.39 26.73 1.19
C ASN A 38 -3.76 26.75 2.59
N GLU A 39 -3.27 27.90 3.05
CA GLU A 39 -2.51 27.97 4.30
C GLU A 39 -3.38 27.71 5.52
N GLN A 40 -4.55 28.33 5.61
CA GLN A 40 -5.45 28.14 6.76
C GLN A 40 -6.01 26.72 6.81
N ALA A 41 -6.39 26.15 5.65
CA ALA A 41 -6.89 24.78 5.57
C ALA A 41 -5.80 23.74 5.90
N ILE A 42 -4.57 23.95 5.41
CA ILE A 42 -3.41 23.12 5.76
C ILE A 42 -3.11 23.23 7.26
N ASN A 43 -2.97 24.45 7.80
CA ASN A 43 -2.63 24.66 9.20
C ASN A 43 -3.70 24.07 10.13
N LYS A 44 -4.99 24.26 9.81
CA LYS A 44 -6.09 23.65 10.56
C LYS A 44 -6.02 22.13 10.54
N SER A 45 -5.67 21.53 9.40
CA SER A 45 -5.53 20.07 9.26
C SER A 45 -4.31 19.54 10.02
N ILE A 46 -3.18 20.25 9.97
CA ILE A 46 -1.96 19.92 10.72
C ILE A 46 -2.25 20.02 12.22
N SER A 47 -2.78 21.14 12.70
CA SER A 47 -3.13 21.32 14.12
C SER A 47 -4.07 20.23 14.61
N LYS A 48 -5.12 19.90 13.83
CA LYS A 48 -6.03 18.81 14.17
C LYS A 48 -5.33 17.46 14.30
N MET A 49 -4.28 17.21 13.51
CA MET A 49 -3.55 15.94 13.52
C MET A 49 -2.46 15.88 14.59
N VAL A 50 -1.79 17.01 14.89
CA VAL A 50 -0.73 17.10 15.90
C VAL A 50 -1.26 16.76 17.30
N ASP A 51 -2.50 17.13 17.60
CA ASP A 51 -3.09 16.92 18.92
C ASP A 51 -3.74 15.52 19.07
N GLN A 52 -3.79 14.71 18.01
CA GLN A 52 -4.38 13.38 18.08
C GLN A 52 -3.36 12.34 18.57
N PRO A 53 -3.68 11.57 19.64
CA PRO A 53 -2.74 10.59 20.16
C PRO A 53 -2.59 9.43 19.17
N ILE A 54 -1.36 9.25 18.67
CA ILE A 54 -0.95 8.06 17.94
C ILE A 54 -0.46 7.02 18.95
N GLN A 55 -1.07 5.83 18.93
CA GLN A 55 -0.62 4.72 19.78
C GLN A 55 -0.21 3.54 18.91
N ILE A 56 1.05 3.13 19.02
CA ILE A 56 1.52 1.89 18.39
C ILE A 56 0.88 0.71 19.13
N LYS A 57 0.21 -0.17 18.39
CA LYS A 57 -0.42 -1.38 18.93
C LYS A 57 0.43 -2.61 18.71
N LEU A 58 0.93 -2.78 17.49
CA LEU A 58 1.77 -3.91 17.10
C LEU A 58 2.87 -3.47 16.14
N MET A 59 3.98 -4.21 16.19
CA MET A 59 5.09 -4.07 15.26
C MET A 59 5.59 -5.45 14.88
N LYS A 60 5.84 -5.67 13.60
CA LYS A 60 6.36 -6.95 13.10
C LYS A 60 7.34 -6.72 11.96
N ASP A 61 8.49 -7.39 12.06
CA ASP A 61 9.51 -7.34 11.01
C ASP A 61 9.32 -8.53 10.05
N ILE A 62 9.32 -8.25 8.76
CA ILE A 62 9.19 -9.20 7.66
C ILE A 62 10.33 -8.93 6.68
N ASP A 63 11.38 -9.75 6.73
CA ASP A 63 12.63 -9.53 6.02
C ASP A 63 13.20 -8.11 6.22
N ASN A 64 13.27 -7.31 5.15
CA ASN A 64 13.71 -5.93 5.18
C ASN A 64 12.58 -4.93 5.45
N LYS A 65 11.38 -5.37 5.82
CA LYS A 65 10.25 -4.49 6.14
C LYS A 65 9.95 -4.51 7.63
N ARG A 66 9.52 -3.37 8.15
CA ARG A 66 8.88 -3.24 9.45
C ARG A 66 7.45 -2.76 9.24
N ILE A 67 6.50 -3.56 9.70
CA ILE A 67 5.08 -3.26 9.66
C ILE A 67 4.66 -2.76 11.04
N VAL A 68 3.96 -1.64 11.09
CA VAL A 68 3.48 -1.02 12.33
C VAL A 68 1.97 -0.83 12.23
N LEU A 69 1.24 -1.44 13.16
CA LEU A 69 -0.17 -1.13 13.41
C LEU A 69 -0.24 -0.07 14.50
N PHE A 70 -0.95 1.02 14.23
CA PHE A 70 -1.21 2.07 15.20
C PHE A 70 -2.69 2.47 15.21
N THR A 71 -3.11 3.18 16.24
CA THR A 71 -4.41 3.86 16.28
C THR A 71 -4.22 5.37 16.29
N LEU A 72 -5.11 6.07 15.60
CA LEU A 72 -5.21 7.53 15.61
C LEU A 72 -6.65 7.87 15.99
N GLY A 73 -6.89 8.25 17.25
CA GLY A 73 -8.25 8.31 17.79
C GLY A 73 -8.94 6.94 17.77
N SER A 74 -10.13 6.85 17.15
CA SER A 74 -10.87 5.59 16.97
C SER A 74 -10.41 4.76 15.77
N GLU A 75 -9.69 5.40 14.83
CA GLU A 75 -9.29 4.81 13.55
C GLU A 75 -8.01 3.98 13.70
N ILE A 76 -7.84 3.01 12.79
CA ILE A 76 -6.61 2.26 12.69
C ILE A 76 -5.75 2.79 11.55
N GLY A 77 -4.44 2.73 11.78
CA GLY A 77 -3.43 3.09 10.81
C GLY A 77 -2.35 2.03 10.68
N GLU A 78 -1.76 2.04 9.50
CA GLU A 78 -0.64 1.18 9.16
C GLU A 78 0.51 2.04 8.68
N SER A 79 1.72 1.66 9.10
CA SER A 79 2.96 2.13 8.48
C SER A 79 3.83 0.95 8.05
N VAL A 80 4.46 1.09 6.89
CA VAL A 80 5.48 0.17 6.37
C VAL A 80 6.78 0.93 6.24
N LEU A 81 7.86 0.37 6.80
CA LEU A 81 9.20 0.92 6.70
C LEU A 81 10.13 -0.09 6.01
N THR A 82 11.05 0.38 5.16
CA THR A 82 12.14 -0.43 4.61
C THR A 82 13.42 -0.23 5.39
N LYS A 83 14.07 -1.33 5.77
CA LYS A 83 15.45 -1.34 6.26
C LYS A 83 16.42 -1.23 5.08
N GLY A 84 17.20 -0.14 5.07
CA GLY A 84 18.28 0.08 4.10
C GLY A 84 19.56 -0.69 4.45
N SER A 85 20.54 -0.65 3.56
CA SER A 85 21.86 -1.28 3.75
C SER A 85 22.65 -0.72 4.94
N ASN A 86 22.37 0.53 5.33
CA ASN A 86 22.92 1.16 6.52
C ASN A 86 22.22 0.75 7.83
N ASN A 87 21.39 -0.30 7.80
CA ASN A 87 20.56 -0.80 8.90
C ASN A 87 19.52 0.17 9.46
N LYS A 88 19.31 1.33 8.82
CA LYS A 88 18.28 2.30 9.22
C LYS A 88 16.98 2.05 8.48
N PHE A 89 15.86 2.34 9.14
CA PHE A 89 14.54 2.28 8.53
C PHE A 89 14.19 3.59 7.84
N LYS A 90 13.62 3.50 6.64
CA LYS A 90 12.98 4.58 5.90
C LYS A 90 11.48 4.31 5.86
N LEU A 91 10.66 5.34 6.05
CA LEU A 91 9.21 5.25 5.84
C LEU A 91 8.91 5.00 4.36
N ASP A 92 8.24 3.90 4.04
CA ASP A 92 7.76 3.62 2.68
C ASP A 92 6.34 4.12 2.49
N SER A 93 5.46 3.78 3.43
CA SER A 93 4.06 4.17 3.39
C SER A 93 3.49 4.32 4.79
N THR A 94 2.50 5.19 4.89
CA THR A 94 1.66 5.36 6.08
C THR A 94 0.25 5.73 5.65
N GLY A 95 -0.75 5.26 6.39
CA GLY A 95 -2.12 5.65 6.15
C GLY A 95 -3.02 5.16 7.28
N TYR A 96 -4.09 5.91 7.54
CA TYR A 96 -5.08 5.60 8.56
C TYR A 96 -6.50 5.71 7.97
N GLY A 97 -7.53 5.52 8.80
CA GLY A 97 -8.93 5.58 8.38
C GLY A 97 -9.80 4.49 9.04
N SER A 98 -11.08 4.52 8.70
CA SER A 98 -12.14 3.80 9.41
C SER A 98 -12.23 2.28 9.20
N ASN A 99 -11.50 1.71 8.23
CA ASN A 99 -11.55 0.25 8.00
C ASN A 99 -10.84 -0.49 9.14
N GLU A 100 -11.57 -1.35 9.86
CA GLU A 100 -11.07 -2.12 11.02
C GLU A 100 -10.00 -3.15 10.65
N VAL A 101 -10.00 -3.65 9.41
CA VAL A 101 -9.00 -4.54 8.86
C VAL A 101 -8.55 -4.04 7.50
N ARG A 102 -7.24 -4.07 7.27
CA ARG A 102 -6.58 -3.66 6.03
C ARG A 102 -5.81 -4.85 5.49
N TYR A 103 -5.84 -5.01 4.17
CA TYR A 103 -5.12 -6.08 3.50
C TYR A 103 -4.46 -5.59 2.23
N ARG A 104 -3.21 -6.00 2.01
CA ARG A 104 -2.39 -5.61 0.86
C ARG A 104 -1.36 -6.68 0.54
N ILE A 105 -0.96 -6.73 -0.72
CA ILE A 105 0.30 -7.37 -1.13
C ILE A 105 1.45 -6.42 -0.81
N ILE A 106 2.49 -6.94 -0.16
CA ILE A 106 3.72 -6.19 0.13
C ILE A 106 4.91 -6.86 -0.55
N ASN A 107 5.83 -6.04 -1.06
CA ASN A 107 7.10 -6.48 -1.62
C ASN A 107 8.20 -6.38 -0.57
N THR A 108 8.96 -7.44 -0.32
CA THR A 108 10.20 -7.46 0.48
C THR A 108 11.40 -7.74 -0.43
N ASN A 109 12.61 -7.73 0.14
CA ASN A 109 13.80 -8.19 -0.57
C ASN A 109 13.88 -9.71 -0.77
N LYS A 110 12.98 -10.51 -0.17
CA LYS A 110 12.93 -11.97 -0.37
C LYS A 110 11.70 -12.46 -1.13
N GLY A 111 10.71 -11.60 -1.37
CA GLY A 111 9.52 -11.98 -2.14
C GLY A 111 8.32 -11.11 -1.84
N GLN A 112 7.16 -11.57 -2.28
CA GLN A 112 5.89 -10.93 -1.99
C GLN A 112 5.17 -11.66 -0.87
N TYR A 113 4.40 -10.91 -0.09
CA TYR A 113 3.55 -11.44 0.97
C TYR A 113 2.17 -10.83 0.85
N VAL A 114 1.12 -11.65 1.02
CA VAL A 114 -0.20 -11.11 1.35
C VAL A 114 -0.26 -10.93 2.86
N LYS A 115 -0.74 -9.77 3.29
CA LYS A 115 -0.81 -9.37 4.70
C LYS A 115 -2.19 -8.84 5.03
N PHE A 116 -2.68 -9.22 6.20
CA PHE A 116 -3.85 -8.67 6.87
C PHE A 116 -3.43 -8.07 8.21
N ILE A 117 -3.95 -6.88 8.51
CA ILE A 117 -3.63 -6.12 9.71
C ILE A 117 -4.87 -5.40 10.20
N GLY A 118 -5.14 -5.41 11.51
CA GLY A 118 -6.34 -4.75 12.00
C GLY A 118 -6.64 -4.95 13.47
N ARG A 119 -7.81 -4.45 13.87
CA ARG A 119 -8.44 -4.77 15.15
C ARG A 119 -9.16 -6.11 15.01
N ASN A 120 -9.10 -6.95 16.03
CA ASN A 120 -9.83 -8.23 16.04
C ASN A 120 -11.04 -8.12 16.97
N THR A 121 -12.11 -7.47 16.50
CA THR A 121 -13.37 -7.37 17.28
C THR A 121 -14.26 -8.61 17.12
N ASP A 122 -14.07 -9.36 16.04
CA ASP A 122 -14.99 -10.41 15.61
C ASP A 122 -14.46 -11.82 15.89
N ASN A 123 -13.42 -11.95 16.73
CA ASN A 123 -12.73 -13.21 17.04
C ASN A 123 -12.26 -13.97 15.80
N ILE A 124 -11.74 -13.24 14.81
CA ILE A 124 -11.13 -13.80 13.61
C ILE A 124 -9.96 -14.69 14.06
N SER A 125 -10.00 -15.96 13.70
CA SER A 125 -8.94 -16.95 13.98
C SER A 125 -8.17 -17.32 12.72
N LYS A 126 -8.82 -17.24 11.55
CA LYS A 126 -8.31 -17.74 10.28
C LYS A 126 -8.82 -16.92 9.12
N ILE A 127 -7.95 -16.68 8.15
CA ILE A 127 -8.27 -15.98 6.91
C ILE A 127 -7.85 -16.88 5.74
N LEU A 128 -8.81 -17.23 4.89
CA LEU A 128 -8.55 -17.74 3.55
C LEU A 128 -8.56 -16.55 2.60
N THR A 129 -7.48 -16.34 1.86
CA THR A 129 -7.38 -15.27 0.86
C THR A 129 -6.96 -15.85 -0.48
N ILE A 130 -7.40 -15.20 -1.55
CA ILE A 130 -7.10 -15.59 -2.92
C ILE A 130 -6.24 -14.52 -3.57
N VAL A 131 -5.15 -14.92 -4.19
CA VAL A 131 -4.28 -14.03 -4.98
C VAL A 131 -4.04 -14.72 -6.32
N ASP A 132 -4.51 -14.11 -7.41
CA ASP A 132 -4.40 -14.65 -8.77
C ASP A 132 -4.91 -16.11 -8.91
N GLY A 133 -5.99 -16.43 -8.20
CA GLY A 133 -6.61 -17.77 -8.18
C GLY A 133 -6.02 -18.74 -7.16
N GLU A 134 -4.85 -18.44 -6.61
CA GLU A 134 -4.18 -19.30 -5.61
C GLU A 134 -4.72 -19.04 -4.19
N LYS A 135 -4.95 -20.12 -3.44
CA LYS A 135 -5.49 -20.08 -2.06
C LYS A 135 -4.36 -19.98 -1.04
N TYR A 136 -4.48 -19.02 -0.12
CA TYR A 136 -3.54 -18.79 0.97
C TYR A 136 -4.27 -18.76 2.31
N TYR A 137 -3.73 -19.46 3.30
CA TYR A 137 -4.31 -19.52 4.65
C TYR A 137 -3.42 -18.76 5.64
N LEU A 138 -4.04 -17.87 6.41
CA LEU A 138 -3.37 -17.08 7.44
C LEU A 138 -4.04 -17.38 8.78
N SER A 139 -3.23 -17.74 9.77
CA SER A 139 -3.68 -17.79 11.16
C SER A 139 -3.65 -16.39 11.77
N VAL A 140 -4.70 -16.04 12.51
CA VAL A 140 -4.81 -14.83 13.30
C VAL A 140 -4.71 -15.25 14.76
N LEU A 141 -3.59 -14.92 15.40
CA LEU A 141 -3.40 -15.20 16.81
C LEU A 141 -4.32 -14.27 17.62
N GLU A 142 -5.19 -14.86 18.43
CA GLU A 142 -6.23 -14.15 19.18
C GLU A 142 -5.63 -13.07 20.09
N ALA A 143 -5.79 -11.81 19.67
CA ALA A 143 -5.47 -10.60 20.42
C ALA A 143 -6.36 -9.47 19.88
N GLY A 144 -6.62 -8.42 20.67
CA GLY A 144 -7.48 -7.30 20.23
C GLY A 144 -6.98 -6.56 18.97
N TYR A 145 -5.74 -6.80 18.56
CA TYR A 145 -5.13 -6.34 17.30
C TYR A 145 -4.29 -7.47 16.70
N PHE A 146 -4.10 -7.48 15.38
CA PHE A 146 -3.30 -8.51 14.72
C PHE A 146 -2.49 -8.00 13.52
N ILE A 147 -1.38 -8.70 13.24
CA ILE A 147 -0.60 -8.62 11.99
C ILE A 147 -0.34 -10.05 11.52
N SER A 148 -1.04 -10.48 10.48
CA SER A 148 -0.90 -11.80 9.87
C SER A 148 -0.43 -11.67 8.43
N TYR A 149 0.48 -12.55 8.00
CA TYR A 149 0.99 -12.57 6.64
C TYR A 149 1.43 -13.97 6.24
N VAL A 150 1.47 -14.22 4.93
CA VAL A 150 1.99 -15.45 4.33
C VAL A 150 2.73 -15.11 3.03
N PRO A 151 3.89 -15.71 2.76
CA PRO A 151 4.60 -15.50 1.49
C PRO A 151 3.76 -16.00 0.32
N LEU A 152 3.81 -15.28 -0.80
CA LEU A 152 3.24 -15.73 -2.06
C LEU A 152 4.18 -16.74 -2.72
N ILE A 153 3.61 -17.79 -3.30
CA ILE A 153 4.37 -18.81 -4.04
C ILE A 153 4.76 -18.26 -5.42
N GLN A 154 3.85 -17.51 -6.05
CA GLN A 154 4.05 -16.86 -7.33
C GLN A 154 4.00 -15.34 -7.16
N LYS A 155 4.76 -14.62 -7.98
CA LYS A 155 4.68 -13.16 -8.01
C LYS A 155 3.36 -12.72 -8.62
N THR A 156 2.80 -11.65 -8.07
CA THR A 156 1.60 -10.97 -8.56
C THR A 156 1.92 -9.51 -8.90
N GLU A 157 1.25 -8.98 -9.91
CA GLU A 157 1.23 -7.54 -10.20
C GLU A 157 0.15 -6.81 -9.38
N SER A 158 -0.73 -7.55 -8.71
CA SER A 158 -1.80 -6.97 -7.89
C SER A 158 -1.27 -6.42 -6.56
N ASN A 159 -1.82 -5.29 -6.15
CA ASN A 159 -1.59 -4.73 -4.81
C ASN A 159 -2.54 -5.31 -3.75
N PHE A 160 -3.55 -6.07 -4.16
CA PHE A 160 -4.61 -6.59 -3.30
C PHE A 160 -4.93 -8.06 -3.63
N PRO A 161 -5.32 -8.88 -2.64
CA PRO A 161 -5.93 -10.17 -2.93
C PRO A 161 -7.22 -9.99 -3.76
N SER A 162 -7.50 -10.96 -4.61
CA SER A 162 -8.72 -11.02 -5.43
C SER A 162 -9.97 -11.18 -4.54
N GLY A 163 -9.82 -11.77 -3.36
CA GLY A 163 -10.80 -11.71 -2.30
C GLY A 163 -10.40 -12.54 -1.07
N SER A 164 -11.27 -12.61 -0.06
CA SER A 164 -11.02 -13.38 1.16
C SER A 164 -12.27 -13.83 1.89
N VAL A 165 -12.15 -14.87 2.71
CA VAL A 165 -13.14 -15.32 3.69
C VAL A 165 -12.49 -15.51 5.04
N TRP A 166 -13.10 -14.96 6.08
CA TRP A 166 -12.57 -14.95 7.43
C TRP A 166 -13.45 -15.83 8.32
N TYR A 167 -12.81 -16.55 9.22
CA TYR A 167 -13.45 -17.54 10.08
C TYR A 167 -13.13 -17.24 11.54
N ASP A 168 -14.09 -17.54 12.41
CA ASP A 168 -13.86 -17.58 13.85
C ASP A 168 -13.12 -18.86 14.26
N ASN A 169 -12.91 -19.06 15.57
CA ASN A 169 -12.22 -20.24 16.09
C ASN A 169 -13.04 -21.54 16.03
N GLN A 170 -14.29 -21.49 15.59
CA GLN A 170 -15.17 -22.64 15.35
C GLN A 170 -15.31 -22.96 13.85
N ASP A 171 -14.43 -22.41 13.01
CA ASP A 171 -14.48 -22.47 11.54
C ASP A 171 -15.79 -21.91 10.94
N LYS A 172 -16.53 -21.08 11.68
CA LYS A 172 -17.70 -20.39 11.17
C LYS A 172 -17.28 -19.13 10.43
N GLU A 173 -17.84 -18.95 9.24
CA GLU A 173 -17.61 -17.76 8.41
C GLU A 173 -18.14 -16.49 9.10
N ILE A 174 -17.26 -15.51 9.27
CA ILE A 174 -17.56 -14.16 9.79
C ILE A 174 -17.90 -13.22 8.62
N ILE A 175 -17.03 -13.18 7.62
CA ILE A 175 -17.15 -12.26 6.48
C ILE A 175 -16.53 -12.87 5.22
N ARG A 176 -17.08 -12.45 4.08
CA ARG A 176 -16.64 -12.80 2.73
C ARG A 176 -16.56 -11.55 1.87
N ILE A 177 -15.43 -11.41 1.18
CA ILE A 177 -15.09 -10.24 0.36
C ILE A 177 -14.75 -10.74 -1.05
N ASN A 178 -15.49 -10.29 -2.05
CA ASN A 178 -15.21 -10.49 -3.49
C ASN A 178 -14.96 -11.96 -3.92
N ILE A 179 -15.56 -12.94 -3.24
CA ILE A 179 -15.47 -14.37 -3.60
C ILE A 179 -16.88 -14.99 -3.59
N SER A 180 -17.26 -15.73 -4.64
CA SER A 180 -18.49 -16.55 -4.66
C SER A 180 -18.38 -17.75 -3.71
N LYS A 181 -19.52 -18.23 -3.17
CA LYS A 181 -19.55 -19.44 -2.33
C LYS A 181 -18.96 -20.66 -3.04
N ASP A 182 -19.18 -20.77 -4.35
CA ASP A 182 -18.77 -21.92 -5.16
C ASP A 182 -17.25 -22.05 -5.34
N TYR A 183 -16.48 -21.01 -5.01
CA TYR A 183 -15.02 -20.99 -5.19
C TYR A 183 -14.25 -21.63 -4.02
N ILE A 184 -14.95 -21.88 -2.90
CA ILE A 184 -14.35 -22.38 -1.66
C ILE A 184 -14.57 -23.89 -1.47
N LEU A 185 -15.54 -24.45 -2.19
CA LEU A 185 -15.77 -25.89 -2.31
C LEU A 185 -14.67 -26.57 -3.13
#